data_AF-A0A8X7BT50-F1
#
_entry.id   AF-A0A8X7BT50-F1
#
_cell.length_a   1.000
_cell.length_b   1.000
_cell.length_c   1.000
_cell.angle_alpha   90.00
_cell.angle_beta   90.00
_cell.angle_gamma   90.00
#
_symmetry.space_group_name_H-M   'P 1'
#
loop_
_entity.id
_entity.type
_entity.pdbx_description
1 polymer ?
#
loop_
_entity_poly.entity_id
_entity_poly.type
_entity_poly.pdbx_seq_one_letter_code
_entity_poly.pdbx_strand_id
1 'polypeptide(L)'
;MASLKNDKSTNPLFYDENNCDFASRIKTAFSRKLYGIIAGHLILGATLTSILMFTPLSRFYINENEWLLNLLVILLILMYVAVFLKRDNYNINIFLQILHMILQVSTIAVFITFYDLLGVLQGIFLATCGISFLFLYSLLFRKSCELCMAIFFSVVIVLTAAVLFQMVFGCTNEEFITSVILSVFLSLYYLYSVNLVTHSVSYDKFCVAVITINVWPVIVLTTKINFLTLK
;
A
#
# COMPACT_ATOMS: atom_id res chain seq x y z
N MET A 1 0.72 33.67 57.44
CA MET A 1 1.80 32.67 57.57
C MET A 1 1.30 31.39 56.89
N ALA A 2 1.41 31.18 55.58
CA ALA A 2 2.59 31.24 54.72
C ALA A 2 3.78 30.47 55.33
N SER A 3 3.84 29.17 55.10
CA SER A 3 5.08 28.44 54.80
C SER A 3 4.72 26.97 54.55
N LEU A 4 4.84 26.55 53.29
CA LEU A 4 5.48 25.29 52.89
C LEU A 4 5.68 25.38 51.37
N LYS A 5 6.58 26.29 51.01
CA LYS A 5 7.26 26.35 49.72
C LYS A 5 8.57 25.57 49.88
N ASN A 6 8.92 24.84 48.83
CA ASN A 6 10.14 24.06 48.63
C ASN A 6 10.21 22.74 49.42
N ASP A 7 10.07 21.63 48.72
CA ASP A 7 11.29 20.97 48.25
C ASP A 7 11.05 20.03 47.06
N LYS A 8 12.09 19.93 46.23
CA LYS A 8 12.39 18.89 45.24
C LYS A 8 11.84 19.03 43.82
N SER A 9 12.79 19.52 43.00
CA SER A 9 13.25 18.84 41.78
C SER A 9 12.65 19.33 40.46
N THR A 10 12.83 20.63 40.22
CA THR A 10 13.20 21.14 38.90
C THR A 10 14.50 20.48 38.42
N ASN A 11 14.38 19.33 37.75
CA ASN A 11 15.42 18.80 36.88
C ASN A 11 14.91 18.95 35.43
N PRO A 12 15.38 19.95 34.66
CA PRO A 12 14.94 20.13 33.28
C PRO A 12 15.34 18.96 32.35
N LEU A 13 16.19 18.03 32.80
CA LEU A 13 16.61 16.86 32.02
C LEU A 13 15.51 15.77 31.87
N PHE A 14 14.61 15.60 32.85
CA PHE A 14 13.62 14.50 32.83
C PHE A 14 12.30 14.87 32.14
N TYR A 15 12.12 16.14 31.79
CA TYR A 15 10.95 16.58 31.02
C TYR A 15 11.16 16.34 29.51
N ASP A 16 12.42 16.35 29.04
CA ASP A 16 12.76 16.20 27.63
C ASP A 16 12.83 14.73 27.18
N GLU A 17 13.40 13.83 28.01
CA GLU A 17 13.48 12.38 27.69
C GLU A 17 12.08 11.75 27.49
N ASN A 18 11.12 12.09 28.36
CA ASN A 18 9.76 11.58 28.25
C ASN A 18 9.03 12.12 27.02
N ASN A 19 9.33 13.35 26.58
CA ASN A 19 8.73 13.95 25.39
C ASN A 19 9.31 13.34 24.10
N CYS A 20 10.63 13.08 24.05
CA CYS A 20 11.26 12.38 22.94
C CYS A 20 10.72 10.96 22.77
N ASP A 21 10.55 10.23 23.88
CA ASP A 21 9.96 8.89 23.88
C ASP A 21 8.48 8.91 23.51
N PHE A 22 7.73 9.91 23.98
CA PHE A 22 6.32 10.06 23.63
C PHE A 22 6.12 10.40 22.15
N ALA A 23 6.87 11.36 21.60
CA ALA A 23 6.83 11.69 20.18
C ALA A 23 7.24 10.50 19.28
N SER A 24 8.24 9.73 19.69
CA SER A 24 8.66 8.50 19.01
C SER A 24 7.57 7.41 19.05
N ARG A 25 6.90 7.25 20.19
CA ARG A 25 5.77 6.31 20.35
C ARG A 25 4.57 6.68 19.48
N ILE A 26 4.23 7.96 19.36
CA ILE A 26 3.12 8.38 18.49
C ILE A 26 3.49 8.15 17.00
N LYS A 27 4.72 8.49 16.58
CA LYS A 27 5.20 8.25 15.20
C LYS A 27 5.19 6.76 14.83
N THR A 28 5.63 5.90 15.74
CA THR A 28 5.63 4.44 15.51
C THR A 28 4.21 3.86 15.49
N ALA A 29 3.29 4.35 16.32
CA ALA A 29 1.88 3.95 16.28
C ALA A 29 1.20 4.39 14.96
N PHE A 30 1.50 5.59 14.49
CA PHE A 30 1.01 6.12 13.23
C PHE A 30 1.50 5.32 12.02
N SER A 31 2.80 5.01 11.99
CA SER A 31 3.39 4.18 10.93
C SER A 31 2.75 2.80 10.85
N ARG A 32 2.45 2.16 11.99
CA ARG A 32 1.71 0.87 12.00
C ARG A 32 0.31 1.00 11.40
N LYS A 33 -0.41 2.08 11.69
CA LYS A 33 -1.72 2.33 11.09
C LYS A 33 -1.61 2.52 9.56
N LEU A 34 -0.59 3.22 9.07
CA LEU A 34 -0.31 3.35 7.63
C LEU A 34 -0.09 1.99 6.97
N TYR A 35 0.84 1.20 7.50
CA TYR A 35 1.16 -0.11 6.94
C TYR A 35 -0.05 -1.03 6.94
N GLY A 36 -0.87 -1.02 8.00
CA GLY A 36 -2.07 -1.84 8.07
C GLY A 36 -3.12 -1.45 7.02
N ILE A 37 -3.34 -0.15 6.81
CA ILE A 37 -4.30 0.31 5.80
C ILE A 37 -3.81 -0.04 4.38
N ILE A 38 -2.53 0.21 4.07
CA ILE A 38 -1.95 -0.11 2.76
C ILE A 38 -1.96 -1.62 2.50
N ALA A 39 -1.58 -2.44 3.48
CA ALA A 39 -1.65 -3.89 3.38
C ALA A 39 -3.10 -4.36 3.14
N GLY A 40 -4.08 -3.77 3.84
CA GLY A 40 -5.50 -4.06 3.63
C GLY A 40 -5.97 -3.77 2.20
N HIS A 41 -5.54 -2.64 1.60
CA HIS A 41 -5.88 -2.31 0.21
C HIS A 41 -5.33 -3.35 -0.78
N LEU A 42 -4.08 -3.78 -0.59
CA LEU A 42 -3.44 -4.76 -1.45
C LEU A 42 -4.03 -6.16 -1.31
N ILE A 43 -4.32 -6.60 -0.08
CA ILE A 43 -4.96 -7.89 0.18
C ILE A 43 -6.36 -7.93 -0.46
N LEU A 44 -7.17 -6.88 -0.27
CA LEU A 44 -8.48 -6.77 -0.90
C LEU A 44 -8.37 -6.73 -2.43
N GLY A 45 -7.37 -6.02 -2.95
CA GLY A 45 -7.07 -5.99 -4.38
C GLY A 45 -6.73 -7.37 -4.96
N ALA A 46 -5.80 -8.08 -4.32
CA ALA A 46 -5.34 -9.39 -4.75
C ALA A 46 -6.48 -10.44 -4.69
N THR A 47 -7.23 -10.46 -3.58
CA THR A 47 -8.35 -11.40 -3.39
C THR A 47 -9.47 -11.16 -4.38
N LEU A 48 -9.94 -9.91 -4.54
CA LEU A 48 -11.03 -9.61 -5.47
C LEU A 48 -10.62 -9.87 -6.93
N THR A 49 -9.42 -9.44 -7.32
CA THR A 49 -8.88 -9.71 -8.67
C THR A 49 -8.80 -11.21 -8.93
N SER A 50 -8.31 -12.00 -7.97
CA SER A 50 -8.23 -13.45 -8.10
C SER A 50 -9.62 -14.06 -8.29
N ILE A 51 -10.62 -13.64 -7.51
CA ILE A 51 -11.99 -14.16 -7.62
C ILE A 51 -12.60 -13.86 -8.99
N LEU A 52 -12.47 -12.60 -9.47
CA LEU A 52 -12.98 -12.21 -10.79
C LEU A 52 -12.27 -12.97 -11.92
N MET A 53 -10.95 -13.15 -11.82
CA MET A 53 -10.17 -13.83 -12.83
C MET A 53 -10.51 -15.33 -12.93
N PHE A 54 -10.86 -16.01 -11.84
CA PHE A 54 -11.27 -17.42 -11.88
C PHE A 54 -12.76 -17.62 -12.20
N THR A 55 -13.56 -16.56 -12.26
CA THR A 55 -15.00 -16.64 -12.54
C THR A 55 -15.28 -16.39 -14.03
N PRO A 56 -15.66 -17.41 -14.83
CA PRO A 56 -15.81 -17.28 -16.28
C PRO A 56 -16.97 -16.35 -16.67
N LEU A 57 -18.03 -16.30 -15.85
CA LEU A 57 -19.16 -15.40 -16.06
C LEU A 57 -18.74 -13.92 -16.04
N SER A 58 -17.89 -13.55 -15.08
CA SER A 58 -17.38 -12.18 -14.94
C SER A 58 -16.50 -11.79 -16.12
N ARG A 59 -15.65 -12.70 -16.61
CA ARG A 59 -14.83 -12.49 -17.83
C ARG A 59 -15.69 -12.14 -19.05
N PHE A 60 -16.78 -12.88 -19.26
CA PHE A 60 -17.66 -12.65 -20.41
C PHE A 60 -18.29 -11.26 -20.37
N TYR A 61 -18.89 -10.88 -19.23
CA TYR A 61 -19.54 -9.57 -19.08
C TYR A 61 -18.57 -8.39 -19.20
N ILE A 62 -17.33 -8.55 -18.75
CA ILE A 62 -16.30 -7.51 -18.84
C ILE A 62 -15.83 -7.34 -20.29
N ASN A 63 -15.60 -8.43 -21.01
CA ASN A 63 -15.16 -8.38 -22.41
C ASN A 63 -16.26 -7.86 -23.34
N GLU A 64 -17.54 -8.08 -23.02
CA GLU A 64 -18.66 -7.56 -23.79
C GLU A 64 -18.85 -6.04 -23.60
N ASN A 65 -18.39 -5.48 -22.47
CA ASN A 65 -18.62 -4.08 -22.10
C ASN A 65 -17.33 -3.30 -21.91
N GLU A 66 -16.60 -3.04 -23.00
CA GLU A 66 -15.35 -2.26 -22.98
C GLU A 66 -15.49 -0.86 -22.35
N TRP A 67 -16.68 -0.26 -22.44
CA TRP A 67 -16.99 1.04 -21.85
C TRP A 67 -16.88 1.07 -20.32
N LEU A 68 -17.01 -0.10 -19.67
CA LEU A 68 -16.95 -0.24 -18.22
C LEU A 68 -15.56 0.12 -17.67
N LEU A 69 -14.49 -0.24 -18.40
CA LEU A 69 -13.11 0.09 -18.03
C LEU A 69 -12.87 1.60 -18.12
N ASN A 70 -13.32 2.23 -19.21
CA ASN A 70 -13.20 3.69 -19.38
C ASN A 70 -13.96 4.46 -18.31
N LEU A 71 -15.17 4.01 -17.96
CA LEU A 71 -15.98 4.63 -16.90
C LEU A 71 -15.28 4.53 -15.54
N LEU A 72 -14.73 3.37 -15.20
CA LEU A 72 -13.99 3.15 -13.96
C LEU A 72 -12.74 4.04 -13.84
N VAL A 73 -12.01 4.24 -14.94
CA VAL A 73 -10.85 5.14 -14.98
C VAL A 73 -11.26 6.59 -14.78
N ILE A 74 -12.33 7.05 -15.44
CA ILE A 74 -12.88 8.40 -15.24
C ILE A 74 -13.31 8.60 -13.78
N LEU A 75 -13.97 7.60 -13.20
CA LEU A 75 -14.45 7.64 -11.82
C LEU A 75 -13.30 7.69 -10.81
N LEU A 76 -12.18 7.00 -11.08
CA LEU A 76 -10.94 7.12 -10.30
C LEU A 76 -10.36 8.53 -10.33
N ILE A 77 -10.31 9.15 -11.51
CA ILE A 77 -9.81 10.53 -11.67
C ILE A 77 -10.70 11.52 -10.91
N LEU A 78 -12.02 11.39 -11.06
CA LEU A 78 -12.98 12.20 -10.31
C LEU A 78 -12.81 12.02 -8.80
N MET A 79 -12.54 10.78 -8.35
CA MET A 79 -12.29 10.55 -6.94
C MET A 79 -11.03 11.19 -6.43
N TYR A 80 -9.96 11.18 -7.22
CA TYR A 80 -8.72 11.86 -6.87
C TYR A 80 -8.95 13.37 -6.67
N VAL A 81 -9.71 13.99 -7.57
CA VAL A 81 -10.09 15.40 -7.43
C VAL A 81 -10.95 15.63 -6.18
N ALA A 82 -11.94 14.76 -5.92
CA ALA A 82 -12.80 14.87 -4.75
C ALA A 82 -12.02 14.82 -3.42
N VAL A 83 -11.02 13.94 -3.35
CA VAL A 83 -10.11 13.80 -2.19
C VAL A 83 -9.28 15.07 -2.01
N PHE A 84 -8.76 15.63 -3.10
CA PHE A 84 -7.94 16.85 -3.05
C PHE A 84 -8.75 18.05 -2.53
N LEU A 85 -10.01 18.16 -2.94
CA LEU A 85 -10.92 19.24 -2.52
C LEU A 85 -11.36 19.12 -1.06
N LYS A 86 -11.62 17.91 -0.55
CA LYS A 86 -12.13 17.69 0.82
C LYS A 86 -11.06 17.35 1.86
N ARG A 87 -9.80 17.75 1.60
CA ARG A 87 -8.63 17.38 2.41
C ARG A 87 -8.66 17.83 3.88
N ASP A 88 -9.45 18.85 4.22
CA ASP A 88 -9.40 19.50 5.54
C ASP A 88 -10.28 18.80 6.60
N ASN A 89 -11.15 17.86 6.22
CA ASN A 89 -12.08 17.21 7.12
C ASN A 89 -11.74 15.73 7.36
N TYR A 90 -11.22 15.39 8.55
CA TYR A 90 -10.78 14.04 8.92
C TYR A 90 -11.83 12.94 8.68
N ASN A 91 -13.06 13.13 9.17
CA ASN A 91 -14.13 12.12 9.07
C ASN A 91 -14.54 11.84 7.61
N ILE A 92 -14.60 12.90 6.79
CA ILE A 92 -14.97 12.78 5.39
C ILE A 92 -13.84 12.09 4.61
N ASN A 93 -12.60 12.38 4.95
CA ASN A 93 -11.42 11.83 4.29
C ASN A 93 -11.33 10.30 4.45
N ILE A 94 -11.72 9.75 5.61
CA ILE A 94 -11.79 8.29 5.83
C ILE A 94 -12.82 7.64 4.89
N PHE A 95 -14.01 8.23 4.75
CA PHE A 95 -15.04 7.70 3.86
C PHE A 95 -14.58 7.75 2.39
N LEU A 96 -13.98 8.87 1.96
CA LEU A 96 -13.42 9.00 0.60
C LEU A 96 -12.31 7.98 0.34
N GLN A 97 -11.48 7.69 1.35
CA GLN A 97 -10.44 6.68 1.23
C GLN A 97 -11.01 5.28 1.00
N ILE A 98 -12.06 4.88 1.73
CA ILE A 98 -12.70 3.58 1.53
C ILE A 98 -13.35 3.50 0.15
N LEU A 99 -14.01 4.57 -0.28
CA LEU A 99 -14.64 4.61 -1.60
C LEU A 99 -13.60 4.56 -2.73
N HIS A 100 -12.47 5.26 -2.57
CA HIS A 100 -11.33 5.15 -3.48
C HIS A 100 -10.77 3.73 -3.51
N MET A 101 -10.65 3.05 -2.37
CA MET A 101 -10.22 1.65 -2.31
C MET A 101 -11.12 0.73 -3.14
N ILE A 102 -12.43 0.83 -2.96
CA ILE A 102 -13.39 -0.02 -3.68
C ILE A 102 -13.28 0.22 -5.18
N LEU A 103 -13.23 1.48 -5.60
CA LEU A 103 -13.08 1.86 -7.01
C LEU A 103 -11.77 1.35 -7.58
N GLN A 104 -10.66 1.57 -6.88
CA GLN A 104 -9.32 1.15 -7.30
C GLN A 104 -9.25 -0.37 -7.49
N VAL A 105 -9.72 -1.13 -6.51
CA VAL A 105 -9.73 -2.60 -6.58
C VAL A 105 -10.61 -3.09 -7.72
N SER A 106 -11.78 -2.47 -7.94
CA SER A 106 -12.67 -2.81 -9.06
C SER A 106 -12.01 -2.54 -10.41
N THR A 107 -11.35 -1.40 -10.57
CA THR A 107 -10.63 -1.06 -11.82
C THR A 107 -9.50 -2.03 -12.10
N ILE A 108 -8.67 -2.33 -11.10
CA ILE A 108 -7.55 -3.29 -11.26
C ILE A 108 -8.08 -4.67 -11.64
N ALA A 109 -9.15 -5.13 -10.98
CA ALA A 109 -9.74 -6.44 -11.25
C ALA A 109 -10.29 -6.54 -12.68
N VAL A 110 -11.04 -5.53 -13.13
CA VAL A 110 -11.56 -5.45 -14.51
C VAL A 110 -10.42 -5.38 -15.52
N PHE A 111 -9.40 -4.58 -15.24
CA PHE A 111 -8.25 -4.40 -16.13
C PHE A 111 -7.47 -5.71 -16.34
N ILE A 112 -7.15 -6.43 -15.26
CA ILE A 112 -6.41 -7.70 -15.33
C ILE A 112 -7.25 -8.78 -16.01
N THR A 113 -8.56 -8.79 -15.77
CA THR A 113 -9.48 -9.74 -16.39
C THR A 113 -9.60 -9.53 -17.91
N PHE A 114 -9.58 -8.28 -18.36
CA PHE A 114 -9.69 -7.92 -19.78
C PHE A 114 -8.46 -8.35 -20.60
N TYR A 115 -7.26 -8.22 -20.04
CA TYR A 115 -6.00 -8.53 -20.73
C TYR A 115 -5.42 -9.92 -20.39
N ASP A 116 -6.11 -10.73 -19.58
CA ASP A 116 -5.72 -12.08 -19.12
C ASP A 116 -4.24 -12.21 -18.67
N LEU A 117 -3.69 -11.18 -18.01
CA LEU A 117 -2.29 -11.21 -17.56
C LEU A 117 -2.14 -12.03 -16.27
N LEU A 118 -1.87 -13.32 -16.39
CA LEU A 118 -1.49 -14.18 -15.26
C LEU A 118 -0.22 -13.67 -14.55
N GLY A 119 0.81 -13.26 -15.31
CA GLY A 119 2.04 -12.69 -14.74
C GLY A 119 1.83 -11.40 -13.91
N VAL A 120 0.77 -10.63 -14.18
CA VAL A 120 0.45 -9.42 -13.39
C VAL A 120 -0.24 -9.81 -12.09
N LEU A 121 -1.17 -10.76 -12.12
CA LEU A 121 -1.80 -11.29 -10.92
C LEU A 121 -0.74 -11.87 -9.96
N GLN A 122 0.23 -12.61 -10.51
CA GLN A 122 1.36 -13.14 -9.75
C GLN A 122 2.18 -12.01 -9.09
N GLY A 123 2.51 -10.95 -9.84
CA GLY A 123 3.26 -9.81 -9.32
C GLY A 123 2.54 -9.10 -8.16
N ILE A 124 1.21 -8.94 -8.28
CA ILE A 124 0.37 -8.34 -7.22
C ILE A 124 0.33 -9.23 -5.98
N PHE A 125 0.20 -10.54 -6.15
CA PHE A 125 0.24 -11.49 -5.05
C PHE A 125 1.58 -11.45 -4.30
N LEU A 126 2.68 -11.44 -5.04
CA LEU A 126 4.04 -11.34 -4.49
C LEU A 126 4.27 -10.04 -3.71
N ALA A 127 3.84 -8.91 -4.27
CA ALA A 127 3.93 -7.61 -3.60
C ALA A 127 3.08 -7.58 -2.32
N THR A 128 1.86 -8.12 -2.38
CA THR A 128 0.96 -8.21 -1.22
C THR A 128 1.58 -9.05 -0.10
N CYS A 129 2.20 -10.18 -0.45
CA CYS A 129 2.93 -11.02 0.49
C CYS A 129 4.09 -10.24 1.14
N GLY A 130 4.95 -9.61 0.33
CA GLY A 130 6.09 -8.82 0.82
C GLY A 130 5.68 -7.71 1.79
N ILE A 131 4.62 -6.97 1.46
CA ILE A 131 4.13 -5.85 2.26
C ILE A 131 3.41 -6.33 3.53
N SER A 132 2.67 -7.43 3.46
CA SER A 132 2.01 -8.03 4.63
C SER A 132 3.04 -8.54 5.64
N PHE A 133 4.10 -9.20 5.17
CA PHE A 133 5.21 -9.60 6.03
C PHE A 133 5.95 -8.38 6.61
N LEU A 134 6.13 -7.31 5.84
CA LEU A 134 6.71 -6.08 6.35
C LEU A 134 5.83 -5.39 7.39
N PHE A 135 4.51 -5.43 7.20
CA PHE A 135 3.56 -4.95 8.18
C PHE A 135 3.66 -5.76 9.48
N LEU A 136 3.64 -7.10 9.39
CA LEU A 136 3.83 -7.98 10.54
C LEU A 136 5.18 -7.73 11.24
N TYR A 137 6.25 -7.58 10.47
CA TYR A 137 7.57 -7.24 10.99
C TYR A 137 7.55 -5.88 11.72
N SER A 138 6.91 -4.86 11.15
CA SER A 138 6.73 -3.53 11.76
C SER A 138 5.88 -3.57 13.04
N LEU A 139 4.93 -4.50 13.14
CA LEU A 139 4.16 -4.72 14.37
C LEU A 139 5.00 -5.39 15.46
N LEU A 140 5.81 -6.38 15.09
CA LEU A 140 6.62 -7.19 16.01
C LEU A 140 7.85 -6.44 16.52
N PHE A 141 8.57 -5.73 15.65
CA PHE A 141 9.79 -5.02 16.03
C PHE A 141 9.48 -3.59 16.47
N ARG A 142 9.59 -3.36 17.79
CA ARG A 142 9.24 -2.09 18.47
C ARG A 142 10.28 -0.98 18.27
N LYS A 143 11.48 -1.30 17.76
CA LYS A 143 12.57 -0.36 17.51
C LYS A 143 12.53 0.13 16.08
N SER A 144 12.75 1.43 15.92
CA SER A 144 12.98 2.15 14.66
C SER A 144 13.76 1.26 13.70
N CYS A 145 13.03 0.69 12.74
CA CYS A 145 13.64 -0.17 11.77
C CYS A 145 14.58 0.70 10.93
N GLU A 146 15.86 0.38 10.93
CA GLU A 146 16.76 0.97 9.94
C GLU A 146 16.18 0.62 8.57
N LEU A 147 15.83 1.65 7.79
CA LEU A 147 15.20 1.50 6.48
C LEU A 147 15.95 0.48 5.61
N CYS A 148 17.28 0.46 5.73
CA CYS A 148 18.16 -0.48 5.04
C CYS A 148 17.86 -1.95 5.37
N MET A 149 17.69 -2.29 6.65
CA MET A 149 17.38 -3.65 7.09
C MET A 149 15.97 -4.08 6.66
N ALA A 150 15.00 -3.14 6.72
CA ALA A 150 13.63 -3.40 6.27
C ALA A 150 13.57 -3.71 4.77
N ILE A 151 14.35 -2.98 3.97
CA ILE A 151 14.48 -3.19 2.52
C ILE A 151 15.03 -4.57 2.24
N PHE A 152 16.16 -4.94 2.87
CA PHE A 152 16.79 -6.23 2.63
C PHE A 152 15.86 -7.40 2.99
N PHE A 153 15.20 -7.31 4.15
CA PHE A 153 14.23 -8.30 4.59
C PHE A 153 13.06 -8.44 3.61
N SER A 154 12.55 -7.32 3.09
CA SER A 154 11.47 -7.30 2.10
C SER A 154 11.83 -8.06 0.82
N VAL A 155 13.02 -7.79 0.29
CA VAL A 155 13.51 -8.41 -0.94
C VAL A 155 13.64 -9.93 -0.76
N VAL A 156 14.21 -10.38 0.36
CA VAL A 156 14.37 -11.82 0.65
C VAL A 156 13.02 -12.53 0.72
N ILE A 157 12.02 -11.94 1.38
CA ILE A 157 10.67 -12.52 1.45
C ILE A 157 10.02 -12.61 0.08
N VAL A 158 10.11 -11.54 -0.72
CA VAL A 158 9.54 -11.50 -2.07
C VAL A 158 10.20 -12.56 -2.96
N LEU A 159 11.52 -12.71 -2.91
CA LEU A 159 12.23 -13.76 -3.64
C LEU A 159 11.84 -15.17 -3.17
N THR A 160 11.74 -15.38 -1.85
CA THR A 160 11.35 -16.66 -1.28
C THR A 160 9.93 -17.03 -1.72
N ALA A 161 8.99 -16.08 -1.65
CA ALA A 161 7.63 -16.26 -2.13
C ALA A 161 7.56 -16.51 -3.63
N ALA A 162 8.42 -15.86 -4.43
CA ALA A 162 8.48 -16.06 -5.88
C ALA A 162 8.90 -17.49 -6.24
N VAL A 163 9.93 -18.03 -5.59
CA VAL A 163 10.38 -19.40 -5.81
C VAL A 163 9.29 -20.41 -5.44
N LEU A 164 8.62 -20.22 -4.30
CA LEU A 164 7.50 -21.07 -3.89
C LEU A 164 6.34 -21.02 -4.90
N PHE A 165 6.00 -19.82 -5.39
CA PHE A 165 4.93 -19.65 -6.37
C PHE A 165 5.28 -20.32 -7.71
N GLN A 166 6.52 -20.20 -8.16
CA GLN A 166 7.00 -20.84 -9.39
C GLN A 166 6.93 -22.37 -9.31
N MET A 167 7.22 -22.96 -8.15
CA MET A 167 7.10 -24.41 -7.93
C MET A 167 5.66 -24.91 -8.06
N VAL A 168 4.67 -24.10 -7.72
CA VAL A 168 3.25 -24.50 -7.73
C VAL A 168 2.61 -24.28 -9.11
N PHE A 169 2.88 -23.16 -9.77
CA PHE A 169 2.15 -22.74 -10.97
C PHE A 169 2.93 -22.88 -12.28
N GLY A 170 4.26 -23.06 -12.25
CA GLY A 170 5.06 -23.33 -13.44
C GLY A 170 4.91 -22.28 -14.55
N CYS A 171 5.01 -20.98 -14.21
CA CYS A 171 4.82 -19.88 -15.16
C CYS A 171 5.95 -19.78 -16.20
N THR A 172 5.66 -19.13 -17.33
CA THR A 172 6.66 -18.81 -18.36
C THR A 172 7.79 -17.94 -17.77
N ASN A 173 9.03 -18.20 -18.18
CA ASN A 173 10.20 -17.52 -17.59
C ASN A 173 10.12 -15.99 -17.75
N GLU A 174 9.55 -15.50 -18.85
CA GLU A 174 9.42 -14.06 -19.13
C GLU A 174 8.41 -13.37 -18.21
N GLU A 175 7.24 -13.95 -18.04
CA GLU A 175 6.22 -13.43 -17.11
C GLU A 175 6.71 -13.51 -15.66
N PHE A 176 7.40 -14.60 -15.32
CA PHE A 176 7.96 -14.80 -13.99
C PHE A 176 8.97 -13.70 -13.63
N ILE A 177 10.01 -13.50 -14.45
CA ILE A 177 11.06 -12.51 -14.19
C ILE A 177 10.46 -11.11 -14.05
N THR A 178 9.54 -10.75 -14.97
CA THR A 178 8.93 -9.42 -14.93
C THR A 178 7.98 -9.22 -13.74
N SER A 179 7.35 -10.29 -13.23
CA SER A 179 6.53 -10.23 -12.01
C SER A 179 7.40 -10.04 -10.76
N VAL A 180 8.55 -10.70 -10.70
CA VAL A 180 9.51 -10.58 -9.58
C VAL A 180 10.10 -9.17 -9.53
N ILE A 181 10.59 -8.65 -10.65
CA ILE A 181 11.13 -7.28 -10.72
C ILE A 181 10.08 -6.26 -10.29
N LEU A 182 8.86 -6.40 -10.78
CA LEU A 182 7.75 -5.50 -10.43
C LEU A 182 7.42 -5.57 -8.94
N SER A 183 7.35 -6.77 -8.36
CA SER A 183 7.04 -6.95 -6.95
C SER A 183 8.11 -6.37 -6.02
N VAL A 184 9.39 -6.51 -6.37
CA VAL A 184 10.51 -5.90 -5.63
C VAL A 184 10.43 -4.38 -5.71
N PHE A 185 10.25 -3.83 -6.92
CA PHE A 185 10.13 -2.39 -7.11
C PHE A 185 8.95 -1.81 -6.33
N LEU A 186 7.80 -2.49 -6.39
CA LEU A 186 6.59 -2.08 -5.70
C LEU A 186 6.78 -2.11 -4.18
N SER A 187 7.41 -3.16 -3.65
CA SER A 187 7.68 -3.26 -2.22
C SER A 187 8.63 -2.16 -1.71
N LEU A 188 9.71 -1.88 -2.45
CA LEU A 188 10.63 -0.78 -2.16
C LEU A 188 9.91 0.59 -2.18
N TYR A 189 9.08 0.83 -3.19
CA TYR A 189 8.30 2.05 -3.31
C TYR A 189 7.39 2.26 -2.09
N TYR A 190 6.66 1.24 -1.66
CA TYR A 190 5.80 1.34 -0.48
C TYR A 190 6.60 1.61 0.80
N LEU A 191 7.73 0.94 0.97
CA LEU A 191 8.60 1.13 2.14
C LEU A 191 9.15 2.56 2.21
N TYR A 192 9.69 3.06 1.09
CA TYR A 192 10.17 4.44 0.96
C TYR A 192 9.03 5.45 1.22
N SER A 193 7.87 5.21 0.63
CA SER A 193 6.72 6.11 0.72
C SER A 193 6.18 6.23 2.15
N VAL A 194 6.06 5.11 2.87
CA VAL A 194 5.63 5.13 4.27
C VAL A 194 6.65 5.84 5.16
N ASN A 195 7.95 5.63 4.90
CA ASN A 195 8.99 6.34 5.64
C ASN A 195 8.92 7.86 5.40
N LEU A 196 8.78 8.27 4.13
CA LEU A 196 8.64 9.68 3.75
C LEU A 196 7.43 10.32 4.44
N VAL A 197 6.26 9.67 4.44
CA VAL A 197 5.03 10.19 5.06
C VAL A 197 5.16 10.27 6.59
N THR A 198 5.78 9.28 7.22
CA THR A 198 5.99 9.27 8.68
C THR A 198 6.86 10.43 9.15
N HIS A 199 7.78 10.91 8.30
CA HIS A 199 8.67 12.02 8.61
C HIS A 199 8.16 13.41 8.17
N SER A 200 7.31 13.50 7.14
CA SER A 200 6.97 14.78 6.49
C SER A 200 5.53 15.26 6.69
N VAL A 201 4.58 14.40 7.06
CA VAL A 201 3.14 14.73 7.01
C VAL A 201 2.55 14.90 8.41
N SER A 202 1.97 16.07 8.69
CA SER A 202 1.10 16.28 9.88
C SER A 202 -0.14 15.37 9.83
N TYR A 203 -0.57 14.88 10.99
CA TYR A 203 -1.68 13.93 11.19
C TYR A 203 -2.96 14.26 10.40
N ASP A 204 -3.24 15.54 10.16
CA ASP A 204 -4.45 16.01 9.47
C ASP A 204 -4.49 15.64 7.97
N LYS A 205 -3.33 15.43 7.32
CA LYS A 205 -3.24 15.16 5.87
C LYS A 205 -3.01 13.68 5.54
N PHE A 206 -3.25 12.81 6.52
CA PHE A 206 -2.97 11.38 6.46
C PHE A 206 -3.59 10.66 5.26
N CYS A 207 -4.92 10.72 5.09
CA CYS A 207 -5.59 9.92 4.07
C CYS A 207 -5.21 10.38 2.66
N VAL A 208 -4.95 11.68 2.44
CA VAL A 208 -4.48 12.18 1.15
C VAL A 208 -3.14 11.54 0.80
N ALA A 209 -2.20 11.47 1.76
CA ALA A 209 -0.92 10.81 1.56
C ALA A 209 -1.10 9.32 1.23
N VAL A 210 -1.98 8.61 1.92
CA VAL A 210 -2.26 7.18 1.64
C VAL A 210 -2.85 6.98 0.24
N ILE A 211 -3.73 7.87 -0.21
CA ILE A 211 -4.33 7.80 -1.54
C ILE A 211 -3.27 8.06 -2.61
N THR A 212 -2.44 9.11 -2.46
CA THR A 212 -1.33 9.38 -3.38
C THR A 212 -0.36 8.20 -3.47
N ILE A 213 -0.06 7.53 -2.36
CA ILE A 213 0.80 6.35 -2.36
C ILE A 213 0.17 5.19 -3.13
N ASN A 214 -1.12 4.92 -2.94
CA ASN A 214 -1.78 3.78 -3.58
C ASN A 214 -2.08 4.00 -5.08
N VAL A 215 -2.09 5.23 -5.57
CA VAL A 215 -2.32 5.54 -7.00
C VAL A 215 -1.13 5.17 -7.89
N TRP A 216 0.10 5.44 -7.44
CA TRP A 216 1.34 5.16 -8.20
C TRP A 216 1.51 3.69 -8.66
N PRO A 217 1.28 2.69 -7.80
CA PRO A 217 1.26 1.27 -8.17
C PRO A 217 0.34 0.96 -9.34
N VAL A 218 -0.84 1.58 -9.38
CA VAL A 218 -1.82 1.38 -10.45
C VAL A 218 -1.29 1.93 -11.76
N ILE A 219 -0.72 3.13 -11.73
CA ILE A 219 -0.12 3.75 -12.92
C ILE A 219 1.01 2.89 -13.48
N VAL A 220 1.89 2.36 -12.61
CA VAL A 220 3.01 1.48 -13.00
C VAL A 220 2.50 0.16 -13.59
N LEU A 221 1.46 -0.42 -13.02
CA LEU A 221 0.80 -1.62 -13.55
C LEU A 221 0.22 -1.36 -14.94
N THR A 222 -0.51 -0.25 -15.14
CA THR A 222 -1.07 0.13 -16.44
C THR A 222 0.02 0.41 -17.48
N THR A 223 1.16 1.02 -17.10
CA THR A 223 2.26 1.28 -18.04
C THR A 223 2.99 0.02 -18.48
N LYS A 224 3.24 -0.94 -17.58
CA LYS A 224 3.81 -2.25 -17.96
C LYS A 224 2.92 -2.97 -18.98
N ILE A 225 1.60 -2.87 -18.81
CA ILE A 225 0.64 -3.58 -19.66
C ILE A 225 0.55 -2.93 -21.04
N ASN A 226 0.55 -1.60 -21.14
CA ASN A 226 0.66 -0.91 -22.44
C ASN A 226 1.96 -1.26 -23.19
N PHE A 227 3.06 -1.49 -22.48
CA PHE A 227 4.31 -1.93 -23.10
C PHE A 227 4.26 -3.37 -23.60
N LEU A 228 3.49 -4.25 -22.94
CA LEU A 228 3.29 -5.63 -23.36
C LEU A 228 2.25 -5.80 -24.47
N THR A 229 1.25 -4.93 -24.57
CA THR A 229 0.25 -4.94 -25.65
C THR A 229 0.71 -4.27 -26.94
N LEU A 230 1.81 -3.50 -26.91
CA LEU A 230 2.46 -2.90 -28.08
C LEU A 230 3.51 -3.80 -28.75
N LYS A 231 3.75 -5.00 -28.21
CA LYS A 231 4.60 -6.05 -28.81
C LYS A 231 3.74 -7.14 -29.40
#